data_AF-A0A934ECM5-F1
#
_entry.id   AF-A0A934ECM5-F1
#
_cell.length_a   1.000
_cell.length_b   1.000
_cell.length_c   1.000
_cell.angle_alpha   90.00
_cell.angle_beta   90.00
_cell.angle_gamma   90.00
#
_symmetry.space_group_name_H-M   'P 1'
#
loop_
_entity.id
_entity.type
_entity.pdbx_description
1 polymer ?
#
loop_
_entity_poly.entity_id
_entity_poly.type
_entity_poly.pdbx_seq_one_letter_code
_entity_poly.pdbx_strand_id
1 'polypeptide(L)'
;MPAILACLAAEDDARTVLDRAERLSQELSAPVSVLRILIPSEPCPETLEPQAWLLRTDKPVEPLLRFARRNRITHLVLGPNARRGWGALILPDSAYQ
;
A
#
# COMPACT_ATOMS: atom_id res chain seq x y z
N MET A 1 -18.30 2.18 3.21
CA MET A 1 -17.40 3.15 3.85
C MET A 1 -16.05 3.05 3.16
N PRO A 2 -15.45 4.17 2.74
CA PRO A 2 -14.11 4.16 2.18
C PRO A 2 -13.10 3.63 3.21
N ALA A 3 -12.03 3.02 2.72
CA ALA A 3 -10.93 2.45 3.50
C ALA A 3 -9.67 2.52 2.66
N ILE A 4 -8.58 3.01 3.27
CA ILE A 4 -7.33 3.34 2.60
C ILE A 4 -6.26 2.36 3.03
N LEU A 5 -5.47 1.89 2.07
CA LEU A 5 -4.29 1.07 2.33
C LEU A 5 -3.05 1.79 1.80
N ALA A 6 -2.16 2.16 2.72
CA ALA A 6 -0.84 2.71 2.40
C ALA A 6 0.12 1.56 2.14
N CYS A 7 0.66 1.46 0.92
CA CYS A 7 1.57 0.40 0.51
C CYS A 7 3.01 0.93 0.48
N LEU A 8 3.85 0.35 1.32
CA LEU A 8 5.27 0.66 1.43
C LEU A 8 6.07 -0.48 0.81
N ALA A 9 6.71 -0.26 -0.34
CA ALA A 9 7.71 -1.19 -0.86
C ALA A 9 9.08 -0.91 -0.24
N ALA A 10 10.05 -1.76 -0.57
CA ALA A 10 11.45 -1.51 -0.30
C ALA A 10 11.88 -0.12 -0.79
N GLU A 11 12.68 0.57 0.02
CA GLU A 11 13.26 1.88 -0.28
C GLU A 11 12.24 3.02 -0.51
N ASP A 12 10.93 2.78 -0.37
CA ASP A 12 9.96 3.86 -0.37
C ASP A 12 10.15 4.73 0.87
N ASP A 13 10.09 6.05 0.69
CA ASP A 13 10.00 6.99 1.80
C ASP A 13 8.64 6.82 2.48
N ALA A 14 8.64 6.10 3.60
CA ALA A 14 7.45 5.82 4.38
C ALA A 14 6.72 7.09 4.82
N ARG A 15 7.45 8.15 5.16
CA ARG A 15 6.84 9.40 5.62
C ARG A 15 5.99 10.02 4.54
N THR A 16 6.53 10.15 3.33
CA THR A 16 5.79 10.73 2.19
C THR A 16 4.52 9.93 1.85
N VAL A 17 4.57 8.60 1.92
CA VAL A 17 3.39 7.75 1.63
C VAL A 17 2.35 7.88 2.74
N LEU A 18 2.77 7.87 4.00
CA LEU A 18 1.89 8.00 5.15
C LEU A 18 1.25 9.38 5.23
N ASP A 19 2.00 10.46 5.02
CA ASP A 19 1.48 11.84 4.99
C ASP A 19 0.37 11.97 3.92
N ARG A 20 0.55 11.34 2.76
CA ARG A 20 -0.48 11.30 1.71
C ARG A 20 -1.70 10.47 2.11
N ALA A 21 -1.50 9.32 2.72
CA ALA A 21 -2.60 8.46 3.18
C ALA A 21 -3.41 9.13 4.30
N GLU A 22 -2.74 9.84 5.21
CA GLU A 22 -3.37 10.61 6.28
C GLU A 22 -4.20 11.77 5.71
N ARG A 23 -3.64 12.53 4.77
CA ARG A 23 -4.39 13.58 4.07
C ARG A 23 -5.65 13.02 3.39
N LEU A 24 -5.53 11.92 2.65
CA LEU A 24 -6.67 11.28 2.00
C LEU A 24 -7.69 10.74 3.01
N SER A 25 -7.22 10.24 4.15
CA SER A 25 -8.07 9.80 5.27
C SER A 25 -8.91 10.92 5.84
N GLN A 26 -8.33 12.11 6.04
CA GLN A 26 -9.04 13.30 6.49
C GLN A 26 -10.08 13.74 5.45
N GLU A 27 -9.71 13.79 4.17
CA GLU A 27 -10.61 14.18 3.07
C GLU A 27 -11.81 13.22 2.93
N LEU A 28 -11.59 11.91 3.10
CA LEU A 28 -12.63 10.88 2.93
C LEU A 28 -13.30 10.43 4.23
N SER A 29 -12.85 10.94 5.38
CA SER A 29 -13.22 10.43 6.72
C SER A 29 -13.12 8.89 6.79
N ALA A 30 -11.97 8.36 6.35
CA ALA A 30 -11.75 6.94 6.11
C ALA A 30 -10.58 6.39 6.93
N PRO A 31 -10.66 5.16 7.49
CA PRO A 31 -9.52 4.57 8.19
C PRO A 31 -8.35 4.27 7.24
N VAL A 32 -7.13 4.38 7.78
CA VAL A 32 -5.89 4.00 7.11
C VAL A 32 -5.36 2.71 7.70
N SER A 33 -4.99 1.76 6.85
CA SER A 33 -4.16 0.63 7.20
C SER A 33 -2.82 0.74 6.48
N VAL A 34 -1.75 0.26 7.09
CA VAL A 34 -0.42 0.25 6.48
C VAL A 34 -0.08 -1.17 6.06
N LEU A 35 0.48 -1.34 4.87
CA LEU A 35 0.99 -2.61 4.39
C LEU A 35 2.42 -2.41 3.89
N ARG A 36 3.35 -3.08 4.56
CA ARG A 36 4.74 -3.16 4.16
C ARG A 36 4.98 -4.40 3.32
N ILE A 37 5.54 -4.20 2.14
CA ILE A 37 5.85 -5.24 1.16
C ILE A 37 7.36 -5.40 1.11
N LEU A 38 7.82 -6.58 1.48
CA LEU A 38 9.24 -6.94 1.44
C LEU A 38 9.46 -8.04 0.41
N ILE A 39 10.57 -8.00 -0.29
CA ILE A 39 11.00 -9.18 -1.05
C ILE A 39 11.51 -10.26 -0.07
N PRO A 40 11.47 -11.56 -0.42
CA PRO A 40 11.80 -12.63 0.52
C PRO A 40 13.20 -12.52 1.16
N SER A 41 14.16 -11.97 0.43
CA SER A 41 15.55 -11.78 0.87
C SER A 41 15.76 -10.58 1.80
N GLU A 42 14.77 -9.70 1.95
CA GLU A 42 14.92 -8.50 2.77
C GLU A 42 14.75 -8.80 4.27
N PRO A 43 15.59 -8.18 5.12
CA PRO A 43 15.42 -8.27 6.56
C PRO A 43 14.09 -7.66 6.97
N CYS A 44 13.46 -8.24 8.00
CA CYS A 44 12.30 -7.61 8.61
C CYS A 44 12.75 -6.32 9.30
N PRO A 45 12.04 -5.20 9.17
CA PRO A 45 12.30 -4.06 10.03
C PRO A 45 12.09 -4.47 11.49
N GLU A 46 12.98 -3.99 12.37
CA GLU A 46 12.93 -4.27 13.81
C GLU A 46 11.71 -3.63 14.49
N THR A 47 11.18 -2.56 13.89
CA THR A 47 9.98 -1.86 14.33
C THR A 47 8.98 -1.78 13.18
N LEU A 48 7.77 -2.27 13.43
CA LEU A 48 6.61 -2.05 12.57
C LEU A 48 5.77 -0.92 13.14
N GLU A 49 5.25 -0.07 12.27
CA GLU A 49 4.30 0.95 12.67
C GLU A 49 3.06 0.30 13.29
N PRO A 50 2.41 0.93 14.28
CA PRO A 50 1.13 0.45 14.79
C PRO A 50 0.14 0.28 13.63
N GLN A 51 -0.53 -0.88 13.56
CA GLN A 51 -1.47 -1.24 12.49
C GLN A 51 -0.83 -1.52 11.11
N ALA A 52 0.49 -1.76 11.06
CA ALA A 52 1.17 -2.23 9.87
C ALA A 52 1.04 -3.75 9.68
N TRP A 53 0.58 -4.13 8.50
CA TRP A 53 0.60 -5.50 7.99
C TRP A 53 1.91 -5.73 7.23
N LEU A 54 2.40 -6.96 7.26
CA LEU A 54 3.59 -7.36 6.52
C LEU A 54 3.23 -8.37 5.44
N LEU A 55 3.68 -8.13 4.22
CA LEU A 55 3.59 -9.06 3.10
C LEU A 55 5.00 -9.33 2.55
N ARG A 56 5.43 -10.59 2.59
CA ARG A 56 6.70 -11.04 2.01
C ARG A 56 6.45 -11.73 0.68
N THR A 57 6.82 -11.10 -0.43
CA THR A 57 6.63 -11.66 -1.77
C THR A 57 7.40 -10.88 -2.82
N ASP A 58 7.84 -11.57 -3.87
CA ASP A 58 8.36 -11.02 -5.12
C ASP A 58 7.24 -10.66 -6.12
N LYS A 59 6.01 -11.12 -5.86
CA LYS A 59 4.83 -10.93 -6.73
C LYS A 59 3.66 -10.32 -5.94
N PRO A 60 3.73 -9.03 -5.60
CA PRO A 60 2.80 -8.41 -4.66
C PRO A 60 1.39 -8.18 -5.21
N VAL A 61 1.20 -8.15 -6.53
CA VAL A 61 -0.07 -7.76 -7.17
C VAL A 61 -1.24 -8.64 -6.71
N GLU A 62 -1.17 -9.96 -6.91
CA GLU A 62 -2.30 -10.83 -6.58
C GLU A 62 -2.59 -10.90 -5.07
N PRO A 63 -1.58 -11.08 -4.18
CA PRO A 63 -1.81 -11.04 -2.74
C PRO A 63 -2.39 -9.70 -2.26
N LEU A 64 -1.92 -8.57 -2.82
CA LEU A 64 -2.41 -7.25 -2.48
C LEU A 64 -3.86 -7.06 -2.89
N LEU A 65 -4.23 -7.44 -4.12
CA LEU A 65 -5.62 -7.36 -4.61
C LEU A 65 -6.54 -8.25 -3.76
N ARG A 66 -6.09 -9.45 -3.40
CA ARG A 66 -6.83 -10.36 -2.52
C ARG A 66 -7.04 -9.76 -1.13
N PHE A 67 -6.00 -9.16 -0.57
CA PHE A 67 -6.04 -8.46 0.72
C PHE A 67 -6.99 -7.26 0.67
N ALA A 68 -6.86 -6.42 -0.35
CA ALA A 68 -7.70 -5.25 -0.56
C ALA A 68 -9.19 -5.64 -0.65
N ARG A 69 -9.51 -6.66 -1.46
CA ARG A 69 -10.88 -7.17 -1.60
C ARG A 69 -11.42 -7.73 -0.28
N ARG A 70 -10.63 -8.55 0.42
CA ARG A 70 -11.04 -9.16 1.70
C ARG A 70 -11.34 -8.11 2.77
N ASN A 71 -10.54 -7.05 2.82
CA ASN A 71 -10.67 -5.98 3.82
C ASN A 71 -11.48 -4.78 3.34
N ARG A 72 -12.14 -4.88 2.17
CA ARG A 72 -12.95 -3.80 1.56
C ARG A 72 -12.18 -2.48 1.41
N ILE A 73 -10.89 -2.57 1.11
CA ILE A 73 -10.06 -1.42 0.75
C ILE A 73 -10.58 -0.85 -0.57
N THR A 74 -10.74 0.46 -0.61
CA THR A 74 -11.28 1.20 -1.77
C THR A 74 -10.23 2.11 -2.41
N HIS A 75 -9.18 2.46 -1.66
CA HIS A 75 -8.12 3.35 -2.12
C HIS A 75 -6.76 2.76 -1.73
N LEU A 76 -5.82 2.81 -2.69
CA LEU A 76 -4.43 2.42 -2.49
C LEU A 76 -3.55 3.65 -2.62
N VAL A 77 -2.69 3.87 -1.64
CA VAL A 77 -1.63 4.89 -1.71
C VAL A 77 -0.32 4.16 -1.91
N LEU A 78 0.26 4.31 -3.09
CA LEU A 78 1.50 3.64 -3.46
C LEU A 78 2.68 4.61 -3.35
N GLY A 79 3.77 4.15 -2.75
CA GLY A 79 5.07 4.80 -2.88
C GLY A 79 5.59 4.80 -4.33
N PRO A 80 6.56 5.67 -4.65
CA PRO A 80 7.11 5.79 -6.00
C PRO A 80 7.69 4.46 -6.53
N ASN A 81 8.34 3.66 -5.68
CA ASN A 81 8.92 2.38 -6.11
C ASN A 81 7.84 1.33 -6.31
N ALA A 82 6.88 1.23 -5.39
CA ALA A 82 5.68 0.41 -5.56
C ALA A 82 4.96 0.72 -6.88
N ARG A 83 4.75 2.02 -7.16
CA ARG A 83 4.09 2.48 -8.39
C ARG A 83 4.84 2.07 -9.66
N ARG A 84 6.17 2.24 -9.69
CA ARG A 84 7.00 1.88 -10.86
C ARG A 84 7.14 0.37 -11.03
N GLY A 85 7.26 -0.38 -9.95
CA GLY A 85 7.53 -1.82 -10.00
C GLY A 85 6.30 -2.64 -10.38
N TRP A 86 5.17 -2.39 -9.72
CA TRP A 86 3.98 -3.24 -9.86
C TRP A 86 2.65 -2.47 -9.81
N GLY A 87 2.67 -1.16 -9.49
CA GLY A 87 1.45 -0.35 -9.41
C GLY A 87 0.68 -0.27 -10.73
N ALA A 88 1.37 -0.28 -11.87
CA ALA A 88 0.75 -0.30 -13.20
C ALA A 88 -0.08 -1.57 -13.47
N LEU A 89 0.20 -2.67 -12.77
CA LEU A 89 -0.56 -3.93 -12.92
C LEU A 89 -1.84 -3.95 -12.07
N ILE A 90 -1.97 -2.99 -11.15
CA ILE A 90 -3.12 -2.85 -10.24
C ILE A 90 -4.09 -1.79 -10.75
N LEU A 91 -3.55 -0.72 -11.32
CA LEU A 91 -4.32 0.35 -11.93
C LEU A 91 -4.54 -0.03 -13.40
N PRO A 92 -5.73 -0.51 -13.82
CA PRO A 92 -5.99 -0.62 -15.24
C PRO A 92 -5.85 0.76 -15.88
N ASP A 93 -5.22 0.83 -17.05
CA ASP A 93 -4.93 2.05 -17.85
C ASP A 93 -6.16 2.94 -18.14
N SER A 94 -7.36 2.54 -17.73
CA SER A 94 -8.63 3.20 -18.00
C SER A 94 -9.14 4.16 -16.91
N ALA A 95 -8.34 4.48 -15.87
CA ALA A 95 -8.79 5.38 -14.80
C ALA A 95 -8.55 6.89 -15.07
N TYR A 96 -7.90 7.26 -16.18
CA TYR A 96 -7.69 8.65 -16.58
C TYR A 96 -7.80 8.81 -18.10
N GLN A 97 -9.04 8.85 -18.61
CA GLN A 97 -9.40 9.58 -19.82
C GLN A 97 -10.57 10.50 -19.50
#